data_AF-A0A7J6PIH1-F1
#
_entry.id   AF-A0A7J6PIH1-F1
#
_cell.length_a   1.000
_cell.length_b   1.000
_cell.length_c   1.000
_cell.angle_alpha   90.00
_cell.angle_beta   90.00
_cell.angle_gamma   90.00
#
_symmetry.space_group_name_H-M   'P 1'
#
loop_
_entity.id
_entity.type
_entity.pdbx_description
1 polymer ?
#
loop_
_entity_poly.entity_id
_entity_poly.type
_entity_poly.pdbx_seq_one_letter_code
_entity_poly.pdbx_strand_id
1 'polypeptide(L)'
;MMATTNHHSLLLGVCCCCFLLIGRVIADDVPQVLDISVSDLGASIDRVQEAITTQGVFTLTGLPTPLTTAYHTLAYNLPRCGTEKDGRTERLGDGTLRTTYAQKSMHASPRFLQSSGCPSGVTDAVNYIRSELDHLGVEVARALDKVLTFDSHTVSLGGGDVGSVEDIITQGENSHLDHIHVYTKDLSDPEDIVVQWEEKEAQQQQQQEEEDGHTNGVYDDTLTLHTDQGVFLLLILPPGDSNFYYEDGTSSKQVPLNIPSSAGGDGGMRVVVLMGNTLKSFIGTTPSVRPLPHAVRMGVTSTPRLVFGRMFLLPAAFKSPIPALKSMTFKQWTQAALIPRDDDSEEIAFARRRLAGECKAGEIYCWMQCMANTCSGVNEMPVCWDTATNELCPTHDGLHHKTCGVGCAVKPGSGGGVNPVSPTPDPNAFCTGSTAMFMDGFNWMRGPSTQCVILFTRSWVLDTAWKFALGCIGVLFLGMLVEGILWARRRYLGYIRNKWAHAIIGALAFGISVSIAYLAMLVVMTYSCELFLCLCAGLVIGHFVFGNVRQRIGESADPCCGDTTVVSATAAAGGGGGAVDPDGCTRRCSSDCAGQRLVLKDNTTCEGCSS
;
A
#
# COMPACT_ATOMS: atom_id res chain seq x y z
N MET A 1 -58.79 -21.14 55.13
CA MET A 1 -57.45 -20.54 55.23
C MET A 1 -56.53 -21.25 54.25
N MET A 2 -56.07 -20.56 53.22
CA MET A 2 -54.92 -20.94 52.38
C MET A 2 -54.48 -19.65 51.67
N ALA A 3 -53.17 -19.45 51.54
CA ALA A 3 -52.59 -18.27 50.89
C ALA A 3 -51.80 -18.71 49.65
N THR A 4 -51.94 -17.97 48.56
CA THR A 4 -51.18 -18.16 47.32
C THR A 4 -50.38 -16.90 47.03
N THR A 5 -49.07 -17.06 46.84
CA THR A 5 -48.11 -15.96 46.71
C THR A 5 -47.82 -15.60 45.27
N ASN A 6 -47.94 -14.32 44.92
CA ASN A 6 -47.55 -13.80 43.61
C ASN A 6 -46.02 -13.66 43.51
N HIS A 7 -45.39 -14.36 42.55
CA HIS A 7 -43.94 -14.38 42.39
C HIS A 7 -43.40 -13.65 41.13
N HIS A 8 -44.27 -13.13 40.26
CA HIS A 8 -43.86 -12.64 38.93
C HIS A 8 -43.27 -11.22 38.89
N SER A 9 -43.44 -10.39 39.93
CA SER A 9 -43.14 -8.94 39.85
C SER A 9 -41.68 -8.54 40.04
N LEU A 10 -40.78 -9.48 40.39
CA LEU A 10 -39.39 -9.17 40.80
C LEU A 10 -38.32 -9.42 39.73
N LEU A 11 -38.65 -10.12 38.63
CA LEU A 11 -37.67 -10.51 37.61
C LEU A 11 -37.43 -9.46 36.49
N LEU A 12 -38.39 -8.59 36.19
CA LEU A 12 -38.21 -7.54 35.18
C LEU A 12 -37.33 -6.37 35.66
N GLY A 13 -37.28 -6.11 36.97
CA GLY A 13 -36.55 -4.95 37.52
C GLY A 13 -35.03 -5.05 37.43
N VAL A 14 -34.46 -6.26 37.48
CA VAL A 14 -33.00 -6.47 37.54
C VAL A 14 -32.36 -6.40 36.14
N CYS A 15 -33.08 -6.81 35.09
CA CYS A 15 -32.54 -6.90 33.74
C CYS A 15 -32.20 -5.53 33.14
N CYS A 16 -33.09 -4.53 33.32
CA CYS A 16 -32.92 -3.19 32.75
C CYS A 16 -31.68 -2.46 33.29
N CYS A 17 -31.40 -2.56 34.60
CA CYS A 17 -30.21 -1.96 35.20
C CYS A 17 -28.90 -2.63 34.75
N CYS A 18 -28.91 -3.91 34.38
CA CYS A 18 -27.72 -4.59 33.85
C CYS A 18 -27.38 -4.06 32.44
N PHE A 19 -28.37 -3.93 31.55
CA PHE A 19 -28.14 -3.37 30.21
C PHE A 19 -27.68 -1.91 30.24
N LEU A 20 -28.20 -1.07 31.14
CA LEU A 20 -27.76 0.32 31.28
C LEU A 20 -26.38 0.50 31.92
N LEU A 21 -25.85 -0.51 32.63
CA LEU A 21 -24.48 -0.50 33.13
C LEU A 21 -23.48 -1.09 32.12
N ILE A 22 -23.88 -2.12 31.35
CA ILE A 22 -23.04 -2.72 30.30
C ILE A 22 -22.92 -1.76 29.10
N GLY A 23 -24.03 -1.13 28.68
CA GLY A 23 -24.06 -0.18 27.57
C GLY A 23 -23.31 1.13 27.80
N ARG A 24 -22.69 1.33 28.96
CA ARG A 24 -21.91 2.53 29.32
C ARG A 24 -20.41 2.28 29.53
N VAL A 25 -19.94 1.07 29.20
CA VAL A 25 -18.53 0.64 29.33
C VAL A 25 -17.88 0.40 27.95
N ILE A 26 -18.64 0.52 26.86
CA ILE A 26 -18.22 0.12 25.50
C ILE A 26 -18.00 1.34 24.58
N ALA A 27 -18.27 2.56 25.04
CA ALA A 27 -18.35 3.75 24.19
C ALA A 27 -17.13 4.70 24.21
N ASP A 28 -16.31 4.70 25.27
CA ASP A 28 -15.36 5.80 25.53
C ASP A 28 -13.87 5.47 25.30
N ASP A 29 -13.47 4.19 25.30
CA ASP A 29 -12.06 3.76 25.15
C ASP A 29 -11.57 3.73 23.68
N VAL A 30 -11.71 4.84 22.97
CA VAL A 30 -10.84 5.13 21.81
C VAL A 30 -9.50 5.60 22.37
N PRO A 31 -8.37 4.93 22.09
CA PRO A 31 -7.08 5.28 22.68
C PRO A 31 -6.64 6.69 22.23
N GLN A 32 -6.80 7.66 23.13
CA GLN A 32 -6.42 9.05 22.86
C GLN A 32 -4.90 9.19 22.93
N VAL A 33 -4.31 9.76 21.88
CA VAL A 33 -2.87 10.06 21.86
C VAL A 33 -2.55 11.11 22.93
N LEU A 34 -1.47 10.85 23.66
CA LEU A 34 -1.09 11.61 24.85
C LEU A 34 -0.72 13.06 24.52
N ASP A 35 -1.57 14.01 24.93
CA ASP A 35 -1.24 15.43 24.91
C ASP A 35 -0.35 15.86 26.09
N ILE A 36 0.72 16.59 25.77
CA ILE A 36 1.69 17.16 26.72
C ILE A 36 2.01 18.60 26.30
N SER A 37 1.90 19.57 27.22
CA SER A 37 2.43 20.91 26.98
C SER A 37 3.96 20.88 26.92
N VAL A 38 4.59 21.64 26.03
CA VAL A 38 6.06 21.76 25.96
C VAL A 38 6.66 22.17 27.32
N SER A 39 5.95 22.97 28.13
CA SER A 39 6.35 23.33 29.51
C SER A 39 6.43 22.14 30.47
N ASP A 40 5.61 21.11 30.24
CA ASP A 40 5.31 20.04 31.19
C ASP A 40 6.01 18.72 30.78
N LEU A 41 6.62 18.70 29.59
CA LEU A 41 7.35 17.56 29.03
C LEU A 41 8.46 17.07 29.97
N GLY A 42 9.19 18.00 30.59
CA GLY A 42 10.25 17.69 31.56
C GLY A 42 9.76 17.14 32.91
N ALA A 43 8.45 17.23 33.19
CA ALA A 43 7.79 16.76 34.41
C ALA A 43 6.88 15.53 34.18
N SER A 44 6.41 15.30 32.95
CA SER A 44 5.48 14.23 32.57
C SER A 44 6.17 12.90 32.22
N ILE A 45 7.35 12.65 32.77
CA ILE A 45 8.30 11.61 32.34
C ILE A 45 7.67 10.21 32.33
N ASP A 46 6.92 9.83 33.37
CA ASP A 46 6.25 8.52 33.43
C ASP A 46 5.21 8.35 32.30
N ARG A 47 4.50 9.42 31.94
CA ARG A 47 3.51 9.43 30.85
C ARG A 47 4.19 9.37 29.48
N VAL A 48 5.33 10.06 29.31
CA VAL A 48 6.18 9.95 28.11
C VAL A 48 6.66 8.51 27.96
N GLN A 49 7.13 7.88 29.03
CA GLN A 49 7.55 6.47 29.01
C GLN A 49 6.42 5.52 28.60
N GLU A 50 5.23 5.67 29.19
CA GLU A 50 4.06 4.89 28.81
C GLU A 50 3.73 5.08 27.33
N ALA A 51 3.65 6.32 26.84
CA ALA A 51 3.31 6.60 25.44
C ALA A 51 4.34 6.07 24.44
N ILE A 52 5.65 6.22 24.67
CA ILE A 52 6.68 5.73 23.70
C ILE A 52 6.88 4.21 23.74
N THR A 53 6.48 3.53 24.82
CA THR A 53 6.61 2.07 24.93
C THR A 53 5.34 1.33 24.50
N THR A 54 4.16 1.87 24.81
CA THR A 54 2.88 1.29 24.40
C THR A 54 2.48 1.70 22.98
N GLN A 55 2.42 3.00 22.68
CA GLN A 55 1.92 3.50 21.40
C GLN A 55 3.03 3.86 20.41
N GLY A 56 4.14 4.44 20.87
CA GLY A 56 5.17 5.02 20.01
C GLY A 56 4.85 6.44 19.52
N VAL A 57 3.82 7.08 20.08
CA VAL A 57 3.37 8.43 19.67
C VAL A 57 2.81 9.24 20.85
N PHE A 58 3.11 10.55 20.85
CA PHE A 58 2.48 11.56 21.70
C PHE A 58 2.41 12.92 20.98
N THR A 59 1.64 13.87 21.49
CA THR A 59 1.44 15.19 20.88
C THR A 59 1.88 16.34 21.81
N LEU A 60 2.65 17.27 21.24
CA LEU A 60 3.09 18.50 21.89
C LEU A 60 2.07 19.63 21.66
N THR A 61 1.67 20.26 22.75
CA THR A 61 0.78 21.44 22.81
C THR A 61 1.49 22.62 23.48
N GLY A 62 0.85 23.79 23.54
CA GLY A 62 1.48 25.02 24.06
C GLY A 62 2.53 25.63 23.12
N LEU A 63 2.46 25.33 21.81
CA LEU A 63 3.40 25.80 20.80
C LEU A 63 3.31 27.32 20.57
N PRO A 64 4.44 27.99 20.26
CA PRO A 64 4.45 29.45 20.10
C PRO A 64 3.70 29.89 18.84
N THR A 65 2.87 30.92 18.96
CA THR A 65 1.98 31.42 17.89
C THR A 65 2.67 31.69 16.54
N PRO A 66 3.92 32.22 16.48
CA PRO A 66 4.63 32.39 15.20
C PRO A 66 4.84 31.09 14.41
N LEU A 67 4.91 29.91 15.05
CA LEU A 67 4.98 28.63 14.35
C LEU A 67 3.72 28.39 13.52
N THR A 68 2.55 28.67 14.09
CA THR A 68 1.25 28.61 13.37
C THR A 68 1.22 29.59 12.20
N THR A 69 1.71 30.82 12.38
CA THR A 69 1.80 31.83 11.32
C THR A 69 2.76 31.41 10.20
N ALA A 70 3.92 30.86 10.54
CA ALA A 70 4.88 30.32 9.58
C ALA A 70 4.29 29.13 8.82
N TYR A 71 3.63 28.20 9.51
CA TYR A 71 2.98 27.04 8.88
C TYR A 71 1.89 27.44 7.88
N HIS A 72 0.99 28.37 8.24
CA HIS A 72 0.00 28.88 7.29
C HIS A 72 0.64 29.63 6.12
N THR A 73 1.71 30.39 6.36
CA THR A 73 2.47 31.06 5.29
C THR A 73 3.09 30.06 4.32
N LEU A 74 3.63 28.95 4.83
CA LEU A 74 4.16 27.85 4.02
C LEU A 74 3.05 27.15 3.23
N ALA A 75 1.98 26.71 3.90
CA ALA A 75 0.86 25.98 3.29
C ALA A 75 0.13 26.77 2.20
N TYR A 76 -0.02 28.09 2.36
CA TYR A 76 -0.69 28.95 1.38
C TYR A 76 0.17 29.24 0.13
N ASN A 77 1.49 29.35 0.30
CA ASN A 77 2.39 29.83 -0.77
C ASN A 77 3.19 28.72 -1.46
N LEU A 78 3.59 27.64 -0.77
CA LEU A 78 4.43 26.59 -1.37
C LEU A 78 3.80 25.95 -2.62
N PRO A 79 2.50 25.60 -2.65
CA PRO A 79 1.87 25.06 -3.87
C PRO A 79 1.87 26.04 -5.06
N ARG A 80 2.14 27.33 -4.84
CA ARG A 80 2.15 28.38 -5.87
C ARG A 80 3.54 28.69 -6.41
N CYS A 81 4.60 28.13 -5.84
CA CYS A 81 5.98 28.47 -6.21
C CYS A 81 6.48 27.87 -7.54
N GLY A 82 5.68 27.06 -8.24
CA GLY A 82 6.09 26.40 -9.50
C GLY A 82 7.20 25.36 -9.30
N THR A 83 7.18 24.68 -8.15
CA THR A 83 8.28 23.88 -7.60
C THR A 83 8.40 22.45 -8.14
N GLU A 84 7.73 22.12 -9.25
CA GLU A 84 7.83 20.82 -9.95
C GLU A 84 9.27 20.42 -10.32
N LYS A 85 10.18 21.39 -10.45
CA LYS A 85 11.58 21.17 -10.82
C LYS A 85 12.45 20.62 -9.68
N ASP A 86 12.03 20.78 -8.43
CA ASP A 86 12.83 20.46 -7.25
C ASP A 86 12.11 19.53 -6.24
N GLY A 87 10.79 19.35 -6.38
CA GLY A 87 10.02 18.36 -5.62
C GLY A 87 9.83 17.08 -6.42
N ARG A 88 9.98 15.91 -5.79
CA ARG A 88 9.59 14.64 -6.42
C ARG A 88 8.08 14.48 -6.30
N THR A 89 7.35 14.70 -7.38
CA THR A 89 5.92 14.34 -7.50
C THR A 89 5.77 12.86 -7.84
N GLU A 90 4.78 12.21 -7.22
CA GLU A 90 4.47 10.79 -7.39
C GLU A 90 2.94 10.61 -7.26
N ARG A 91 2.29 9.92 -8.20
CA ARG A 91 0.88 9.51 -8.05
C ARG A 91 0.83 8.25 -7.17
N LEU A 92 -0.07 8.24 -6.21
CA LEU A 92 -0.26 7.18 -5.21
C LEU A 92 -1.42 6.25 -5.65
N GLY A 93 -1.73 5.21 -4.87
CA GLY A 93 -2.76 4.21 -5.22
C GLY A 93 -4.12 4.86 -5.47
N ASP A 94 -4.57 5.65 -4.49
CA ASP A 94 -5.82 6.42 -4.48
C ASP A 94 -5.86 7.63 -5.44
N GLY A 95 -4.98 7.66 -6.45
CA GLY A 95 -4.84 8.75 -7.41
C GLY A 95 -4.23 10.04 -6.84
N THR A 96 -3.96 10.15 -5.53
CA THR A 96 -3.39 11.37 -4.95
C THR A 96 -1.99 11.65 -5.51
N LEU A 97 -1.77 12.87 -5.98
CA LEU A 97 -0.42 13.36 -6.27
C LEU A 97 0.24 13.81 -4.96
N ARG A 98 1.37 13.20 -4.61
CA ARG A 98 2.25 13.63 -3.51
C ARG A 98 3.52 14.24 -4.06
N THR A 99 3.70 15.55 -3.88
CA THR A 99 5.01 16.20 -4.11
C THR A 99 5.81 16.21 -2.82
N THR A 100 7.02 15.67 -2.85
CA THR A 100 7.93 15.58 -1.71
C THR A 100 9.16 16.46 -1.90
N TYR A 101 9.40 17.36 -0.95
CA TYR A 101 10.62 18.14 -0.82
C TYR A 101 11.41 17.61 0.38
N ALA A 102 12.49 16.86 0.11
CA ALA A 102 13.34 16.28 1.13
C ALA A 102 14.72 16.98 1.14
N GLN A 103 15.21 17.40 2.30
CA GLN A 103 16.51 18.07 2.41
C GLN A 103 17.23 17.77 3.73
N LYS A 104 18.56 17.69 3.70
CA LYS A 104 19.40 17.69 4.90
C LYS A 104 19.55 19.08 5.49
N SER A 105 19.59 19.15 6.82
CA SER A 105 19.66 20.42 7.57
C SER A 105 20.94 21.24 7.36
N MET A 106 22.02 20.67 6.79
CA MET A 106 23.29 21.39 6.50
C MET A 106 23.15 22.63 5.58
N HIS A 107 21.96 22.88 5.03
CA HIS A 107 21.72 23.92 4.04
C HIS A 107 20.91 25.08 4.64
N ALA A 108 21.63 26.17 4.94
CA ALA A 108 21.12 27.42 5.53
C ALA A 108 20.00 28.14 4.74
N SER A 109 19.64 27.63 3.55
CA SER A 109 18.33 27.85 2.94
C SER A 109 17.96 26.61 2.11
N PRO A 110 16.67 26.30 1.91
CA PRO A 110 16.30 25.17 1.09
C PRO A 110 16.65 25.37 -0.38
N ARG A 111 17.32 24.39 -1.00
CA ARG A 111 17.72 24.49 -2.42
C ARG A 111 16.52 24.69 -3.34
N PHE A 112 15.41 24.01 -3.05
CA PHE A 112 14.13 24.13 -3.76
C PHE A 112 13.45 25.51 -3.61
N LEU A 113 13.90 26.36 -2.68
CA LEU A 113 13.47 27.76 -2.55
C LEU A 113 14.46 28.76 -3.18
N GLN A 114 15.67 28.31 -3.53
CA GLN A 114 16.67 29.15 -4.22
C GLN A 114 16.50 29.12 -5.75
N SER A 115 15.90 28.05 -6.28
CA SER A 115 15.61 27.82 -7.70
C SER A 115 14.25 28.38 -8.16
N SER A 116 13.32 28.60 -7.23
CA SER A 116 11.92 28.89 -7.51
C SER A 116 11.55 30.35 -7.28
N GLY A 117 10.47 30.80 -7.94
CA GLY A 117 9.92 32.16 -7.79
C GLY A 117 9.16 32.40 -6.49
N CYS A 118 9.51 31.70 -5.39
CA CYS A 118 8.81 31.84 -4.11
C CYS A 118 8.94 33.28 -3.55
N PRO A 119 7.89 33.79 -2.88
CA PRO A 119 8.02 34.92 -1.96
C PRO A 119 9.04 34.60 -0.86
N SER A 120 9.84 35.59 -0.42
CA SER A 120 10.85 35.38 0.64
C SER A 120 10.25 34.79 1.92
N GLY A 121 9.02 35.19 2.26
CA GLY A 121 8.27 34.67 3.40
C GLY A 121 8.07 33.15 3.42
N VAL A 122 8.24 32.45 2.30
CA VAL A 122 8.27 30.97 2.27
C VAL A 122 9.59 30.45 2.86
N THR A 123 10.70 31.06 2.48
CA THR A 123 12.04 30.75 3.03
C THR A 123 12.12 31.14 4.50
N ASP A 124 11.60 32.32 4.86
CA ASP A 124 11.53 32.80 6.24
C ASP A 124 10.67 31.84 7.10
N ALA A 125 9.53 31.38 6.57
CA ALA A 125 8.68 30.39 7.24
C ALA A 125 9.34 29.02 7.42
N VAL A 126 9.99 28.46 6.38
CA VAL A 126 10.71 27.17 6.51
C VAL A 126 11.86 27.28 7.52
N ASN A 127 12.61 28.39 7.49
CA ASN A 127 13.71 28.60 8.42
C ASN A 127 13.21 28.78 9.87
N TYR A 128 12.08 29.47 10.09
CA TYR A 128 11.45 29.53 11.41
C TYR A 128 10.99 28.15 11.89
N ILE A 129 10.24 27.42 11.06
CA ILE A 129 9.73 26.08 11.38
C ILE A 129 10.88 25.14 11.77
N ARG A 130 11.99 25.16 11.03
CA ARG A 130 13.21 24.39 11.36
C ARG A 130 13.75 24.75 12.74
N SER A 131 14.00 26.03 12.99
CA SER A 131 14.58 26.50 14.26
C SER A 131 13.72 26.14 15.47
N GLU A 132 12.39 26.15 15.31
CA GLU A 132 11.44 25.73 16.35
C GLU A 132 11.43 24.21 16.53
N LEU A 133 11.42 23.43 15.44
CA LEU A 133 11.47 21.96 15.51
C LEU A 133 12.82 21.45 16.04
N ASP A 134 13.93 22.14 15.81
CA ASP A 134 15.22 21.82 16.44
C ASP A 134 15.19 22.04 17.96
N HIS A 135 14.65 23.18 18.40
CA HIS A 135 14.46 23.47 19.83
C HIS A 135 13.56 22.42 20.50
N LEU A 136 12.42 22.09 19.89
CA LEU A 136 11.52 21.03 20.36
C LEU A 136 12.16 19.64 20.30
N GLY A 137 13.01 19.37 19.31
CA GLY A 137 13.76 18.12 19.19
C GLY A 137 14.74 17.90 20.35
N VAL A 138 15.41 18.97 20.78
CA VAL A 138 16.30 18.94 21.96
C VAL A 138 15.50 18.75 23.25
N GLU A 139 14.35 19.38 23.43
CA GLU A 139 13.49 19.15 24.61
C GLU A 139 12.89 17.72 24.64
N VAL A 140 12.51 17.17 23.47
CA VAL A 140 12.12 15.75 23.36
C VAL A 140 13.29 14.83 23.70
N ALA A 141 14.51 15.13 23.24
CA ALA A 141 15.71 14.37 23.59
C ALA A 141 15.93 14.32 25.11
N ARG A 142 15.90 15.48 25.78
CA ARG A 142 16.03 15.63 27.24
C ARG A 142 14.94 14.92 28.05
N ALA A 143 13.77 14.69 27.45
CA ALA A 143 12.72 13.87 28.05
C ALA A 143 13.01 12.37 27.85
N LEU A 144 13.38 11.96 26.64
CA LEU A 144 13.78 10.58 26.33
C LEU A 144 14.99 10.13 27.16
N ASP A 145 15.98 11.00 27.41
CA ASP A 145 17.17 10.72 28.22
C ASP A 145 16.90 10.48 29.72
N LYS A 146 15.70 10.84 30.21
CA LYS A 146 15.25 10.51 31.57
C LYS A 146 14.48 9.18 31.62
N VAL A 147 14.00 8.69 30.48
CA VAL A 147 13.18 7.49 30.33
C VAL A 147 14.03 6.29 29.88
N LEU A 148 14.90 6.51 28.90
CA LEU A 148 15.61 5.48 28.16
C LEU A 148 17.03 5.30 28.71
N THR A 149 17.35 4.07 29.06
CA THR A 149 18.73 3.64 29.27
C THR A 149 19.21 2.87 28.04
N PHE A 150 20.43 3.13 27.59
CA PHE A 150 21.06 2.36 26.52
C PHE A 150 21.73 1.11 27.10
N ASP A 151 21.55 -0.04 26.44
CA ASP A 151 22.02 -1.34 26.92
C ASP A 151 23.57 -1.50 26.98
N SER A 152 24.33 -0.47 26.59
CA SER A 152 25.77 -0.38 26.83
C SER A 152 26.17 0.99 27.40
N HIS A 153 26.82 0.99 28.57
CA HIS A 153 27.18 2.21 29.30
C HIS A 153 28.26 3.10 28.65
N THR A 154 28.86 2.72 27.52
CA THR A 154 29.84 3.54 26.79
C THR A 154 29.78 3.29 25.28
N VAL A 155 29.23 4.24 24.50
CA VAL A 155 29.23 4.20 23.03
C VAL A 155 30.32 5.14 22.51
N SER A 156 31.55 4.63 22.48
CA SER A 156 32.72 5.39 22.02
C SER A 156 32.76 5.48 20.50
N LEU A 157 32.43 6.65 19.95
CA LEU A 157 32.71 6.97 18.54
C LEU A 157 34.18 7.39 18.41
N GLY A 158 34.72 7.30 17.18
CA GLY A 158 36.08 7.75 16.83
C GLY A 158 36.30 9.27 16.88
N GLY A 159 35.57 9.99 17.74
CA GLY A 159 35.60 11.44 17.94
C GLY A 159 34.91 11.91 19.24
N GLY A 160 34.37 11.00 20.07
CA GLY A 160 33.69 11.32 21.32
C GLY A 160 32.84 10.15 21.83
N ASP A 161 32.65 10.05 23.14
CA ASP A 161 31.64 9.16 23.71
C ASP A 161 30.26 9.81 23.58
N VAL A 162 29.27 9.06 23.11
CA VAL A 162 27.87 9.51 23.04
C VAL A 162 27.10 8.87 24.18
N GLY A 163 26.65 9.70 25.13
CA GLY A 163 25.97 9.25 26.34
C GLY A 163 24.44 9.33 26.27
N SER A 164 23.90 10.19 25.41
CA SER A 164 22.50 10.62 25.43
C SER A 164 21.86 10.76 24.03
N VAL A 165 20.52 10.83 23.99
CA VAL A 165 19.73 11.24 22.82
C VAL A 165 20.00 12.72 22.50
N GLU A 166 20.24 13.57 23.50
CA GLU A 166 20.65 14.96 23.28
C GLU A 166 22.03 15.05 22.58
N ASP A 167 23.01 14.22 22.96
CA ASP A 167 24.30 14.10 22.24
C ASP A 167 24.08 13.62 20.79
N ILE A 168 23.22 12.61 20.60
CA ILE A 168 22.86 12.08 19.29
C ILE A 168 22.32 13.18 18.36
N ILE A 169 21.45 14.05 18.90
CA ILE A 169 20.79 15.10 18.12
C ILE A 169 21.71 16.29 17.90
N THR A 170 22.41 16.78 18.93
CA THR A 170 23.34 17.92 18.79
C THR A 170 24.53 17.60 17.89
N GLN A 171 25.14 16.41 18.00
CA GLN A 171 26.16 15.95 17.05
C GLN A 171 25.55 15.56 15.69
N GLY A 172 24.26 15.22 15.69
CA GLY A 172 23.47 14.83 14.52
C GLY A 172 22.85 15.99 13.74
N GLU A 173 22.98 17.26 14.16
CA GLU A 173 22.37 18.45 13.55
C GLU A 173 22.51 18.45 12.01
N ASN A 174 23.71 18.14 11.54
CA ASN A 174 24.05 18.11 10.12
C ASN A 174 23.51 16.87 9.35
N SER A 175 22.88 15.92 10.04
CA SER A 175 22.32 14.68 9.47
C SER A 175 20.79 14.65 9.39
N HIS A 176 20.09 15.51 10.14
CA HIS A 176 18.62 15.55 10.17
C HIS A 176 18.01 15.84 8.79
N LEU A 177 16.82 15.29 8.53
CA LEU A 177 16.08 15.44 7.28
C LEU A 177 14.79 16.22 7.50
N ASP A 178 14.60 17.32 6.78
CA ASP A 178 13.30 17.94 6.60
C ASP A 178 12.56 17.24 5.45
N HIS A 179 11.30 16.91 5.69
CA HIS A 179 10.38 16.28 4.75
C HIS A 179 9.13 17.15 4.65
N ILE A 180 8.97 17.89 3.56
CA ILE A 180 7.72 18.60 3.27
C ILE A 180 6.96 17.80 2.22
N HIS A 181 5.77 17.33 2.59
CA HIS A 181 4.88 16.62 1.68
C HIS A 181 3.67 17.50 1.37
N VAL A 182 3.35 17.65 0.08
CA VAL A 182 2.12 18.29 -0.39
C VAL A 182 1.30 17.23 -1.09
N TYR A 183 0.13 16.92 -0.55
CA TYR A 183 -0.84 15.98 -1.09
C TYR A 183 -1.96 16.76 -1.80
N THR A 184 -2.20 16.44 -3.06
CA THR A 184 -3.26 17.04 -3.90
C THR A 184 -3.99 15.93 -4.64
N LYS A 185 -5.31 15.84 -4.48
CA LYS A 185 -6.15 15.05 -5.39
C LYS A 185 -6.36 15.84 -6.67
N ASP A 186 -6.05 15.21 -7.79
CA ASP A 186 -6.12 15.81 -9.12
C ASP A 186 -7.56 15.78 -9.62
N LEU A 187 -8.31 16.85 -9.36
CA LEU A 187 -9.69 16.99 -9.80
C LEU A 187 -9.80 17.55 -11.23
N SER A 188 -8.71 17.51 -12.01
CA SER A 188 -8.70 17.98 -13.41
C SER A 188 -8.94 16.88 -14.43
N ASP A 189 -8.80 15.61 -14.04
CA ASP A 189 -9.14 14.47 -14.89
C ASP A 189 -10.65 14.16 -14.80
N PRO A 190 -11.41 14.21 -15.92
CA PRO A 190 -12.83 13.90 -15.91
C PRO A 190 -13.15 12.41 -15.69
N GLU A 191 -12.21 11.49 -15.88
CA GLU A 191 -12.42 10.06 -15.56
C GLU A 191 -12.35 9.84 -14.04
N ASP A 192 -11.37 10.44 -13.34
CA ASP A 192 -11.26 10.43 -11.87
C ASP A 192 -12.54 11.02 -11.21
N ILE A 193 -13.20 11.98 -11.85
CA ILE A 193 -14.49 12.53 -11.37
C ILE A 193 -15.61 11.51 -11.42
N VAL A 194 -15.76 10.75 -12.51
CA VAL A 194 -16.88 9.79 -12.68
C VAL A 194 -16.76 8.63 -11.70
N VAL A 195 -15.55 8.07 -11.57
CA VAL A 195 -15.27 6.97 -10.63
C VAL A 195 -15.61 7.38 -9.19
N GLN A 196 -15.25 8.61 -8.77
CA GLN A 196 -15.53 9.11 -7.43
C GLN A 196 -17.02 9.33 -7.09
N TRP A 197 -17.93 9.34 -8.07
CA TRP A 197 -19.38 9.34 -7.77
C TRP A 197 -19.89 7.92 -7.51
N GLU A 198 -19.49 6.95 -8.34
CA GLU A 198 -19.85 5.54 -8.17
C GLU A 198 -19.22 4.96 -6.87
N GLU A 199 -17.96 5.30 -6.58
CA GLU A 199 -17.32 4.98 -5.30
C GLU A 199 -18.04 5.59 -4.09
N LYS A 200 -18.60 6.80 -4.19
CA LYS A 200 -19.32 7.42 -3.06
C LYS A 200 -20.65 6.74 -2.77
N GLU A 201 -21.37 6.31 -3.80
CA GLU A 201 -22.59 5.53 -3.59
C GLU A 201 -22.27 4.13 -3.03
N ALA A 202 -21.18 3.50 -3.50
CA ALA A 202 -20.68 2.24 -2.95
C ALA A 202 -20.18 2.37 -1.49
N GLN A 203 -19.42 3.41 -1.16
CA GLN A 203 -18.90 3.65 0.19
C GLN A 203 -20.02 4.02 1.18
N GLN A 204 -21.07 4.73 0.75
CA GLN A 204 -22.25 4.97 1.61
C GLN A 204 -23.05 3.70 1.88
N GLN A 205 -23.10 2.74 0.93
CA GLN A 205 -23.69 1.43 1.17
C GLN A 205 -22.80 0.57 2.08
N GLN A 206 -21.48 0.53 1.84
CA GLN A 206 -20.54 -0.21 2.69
C GLN A 206 -20.47 0.33 4.12
N GLN A 207 -20.56 1.64 4.34
CA GLN A 207 -20.63 2.20 5.70
C GLN A 207 -21.92 1.82 6.45
N GLN A 208 -23.00 1.48 5.74
CA GLN A 208 -24.21 0.91 6.35
C GLN A 208 -24.10 -0.61 6.59
N GLU A 209 -23.19 -1.31 5.90
CA GLU A 209 -22.91 -2.73 6.16
C GLU A 209 -21.81 -2.93 7.22
N GLU A 210 -20.83 -2.02 7.34
CA GLU A 210 -19.77 -2.06 8.37
C GLU A 210 -20.30 -1.81 9.81
N GLU A 211 -21.44 -1.12 10.00
CA GLU A 211 -22.08 -1.00 11.33
C GLU A 211 -22.61 -2.35 11.86
N ASP A 212 -23.00 -3.28 10.98
CA ASP A 212 -23.55 -4.60 11.34
C ASP A 212 -22.58 -5.78 11.08
N GLY A 213 -21.47 -5.59 10.35
CA GLY A 213 -20.61 -6.68 9.88
C GLY A 213 -19.10 -6.41 9.90
N HIS A 214 -18.32 -7.33 10.52
CA HIS A 214 -16.86 -7.35 10.40
C HIS A 214 -16.39 -7.83 9.00
N THR A 215 -16.48 -6.95 8.01
CA THR A 215 -15.68 -7.06 6.78
C THR A 215 -14.44 -6.18 6.92
N ASN A 216 -13.27 -6.70 6.53
CA ASN A 216 -12.07 -5.87 6.45
C ASN A 216 -12.11 -5.11 5.12
N GLY A 217 -12.74 -3.94 5.11
CA GLY A 217 -12.68 -3.02 3.97
C GLY A 217 -11.21 -2.74 3.60
N VAL A 218 -10.84 -3.01 2.36
CA VAL A 218 -9.49 -2.70 1.85
C VAL A 218 -9.47 -1.21 1.49
N TYR A 219 -9.38 -0.39 2.53
CA TYR A 219 -9.16 1.05 2.41
C TYR A 219 -7.82 1.30 1.70
N ASP A 220 -7.85 1.93 0.53
CA ASP A 220 -6.63 2.28 -0.22
C ASP A 220 -5.90 3.44 0.50
N ASP A 221 -4.96 3.07 1.36
CA ASP A 221 -4.12 3.99 2.13
C ASP A 221 -3.27 4.84 1.16
N THR A 222 -3.67 6.10 0.93
CA THR A 222 -2.93 7.11 0.14
C THR A 222 -1.41 7.01 0.37
N LEU A 223 -0.99 6.89 1.65
CA LEU A 223 0.33 6.38 1.98
C LEU A 223 0.17 5.17 2.91
N THR A 224 0.43 3.98 2.37
CA THR A 224 0.42 2.68 3.03
C THR A 224 1.15 2.66 4.37
N LEU A 225 0.68 1.81 5.29
CA LEU A 225 1.26 1.62 6.63
C LEU A 225 2.79 1.37 6.58
N HIS A 226 3.57 2.23 7.22
CA HIS A 226 5.04 2.16 7.24
C HIS A 226 5.63 2.74 8.53
N THR A 227 6.95 2.65 8.70
CA THR A 227 7.66 3.12 9.90
C THR A 227 8.98 3.80 9.51
N ASP A 228 9.20 5.00 10.05
CA ASP A 228 10.41 5.77 9.80
C ASP A 228 11.68 5.13 10.35
N GLN A 229 12.79 5.37 9.67
CA GLN A 229 14.13 4.96 10.13
C GLN A 229 14.83 6.06 10.96
N GLY A 230 14.09 7.08 11.41
CA GLY A 230 14.59 8.07 12.36
C GLY A 230 14.83 7.51 13.76
N VAL A 231 15.45 8.32 14.62
CA VAL A 231 15.38 8.17 16.08
C VAL A 231 13.95 8.52 16.51
N PHE A 232 13.48 9.70 16.12
CA PHE A 232 12.09 10.09 16.08
C PHE A 232 11.84 11.10 14.94
N LEU A 233 10.57 11.36 14.64
CA LEU A 233 10.10 12.36 13.70
C LEU A 233 9.18 13.35 14.44
N LEU A 234 9.43 14.65 14.28
CA LEU A 234 8.49 15.69 14.67
C LEU A 234 7.64 16.08 13.45
N LEU A 235 6.33 15.92 13.54
CA LEU A 235 5.39 16.14 12.44
C LEU A 235 4.38 17.25 12.81
N ILE A 236 4.38 18.35 12.08
CA ILE A 236 3.41 19.43 12.27
C ILE A 236 2.10 19.06 11.58
N LEU A 237 1.02 18.92 12.34
CA LEU A 237 -0.33 18.71 11.83
C LEU A 237 -1.26 19.91 12.17
N PRO A 238 -2.11 20.36 11.22
CA PRO A 238 -3.03 21.46 11.46
C PRO A 238 -4.26 21.03 12.29
N PRO A 239 -4.93 21.98 12.99
CA PRO A 239 -6.19 21.71 13.69
C PRO A 239 -7.26 21.14 12.77
N GLY A 240 -7.93 20.07 13.19
CA GLY A 240 -8.94 19.37 12.39
C GLY A 240 -8.38 18.40 11.35
N ASP A 241 -7.07 18.14 11.31
CA ASP A 241 -6.53 17.04 10.49
C ASP A 241 -6.89 15.68 11.10
N SER A 242 -7.51 14.84 10.29
CA SER A 242 -7.84 13.42 10.57
C SER A 242 -7.30 12.47 9.50
N ASN A 243 -6.52 12.98 8.53
CA ASN A 243 -5.98 12.19 7.42
C ASN A 243 -4.76 11.34 7.81
N PHE A 244 -4.28 11.43 9.05
CA PHE A 244 -3.15 10.65 9.57
C PHE A 244 -3.67 9.49 10.43
N TYR A 245 -3.23 8.28 10.12
CA TYR A 245 -3.65 7.05 10.81
C TYR A 245 -2.43 6.36 11.40
N TYR A 246 -2.58 5.73 12.56
CA TYR A 246 -1.51 4.95 13.21
C TYR A 246 -2.04 3.61 13.70
N GLU A 247 -1.18 2.59 13.72
CA GLU A 247 -1.52 1.30 14.32
C GLU A 247 -1.47 1.44 15.86
N ASP A 248 -2.59 1.30 16.56
CA ASP A 248 -2.64 1.28 18.02
C ASP A 248 -1.86 0.08 18.58
N GLY A 249 -1.01 0.33 19.58
CA GLY A 249 -0.16 -0.69 20.20
C GLY A 249 -0.88 -1.72 21.07
N THR A 250 -2.16 -1.53 21.38
CA THR A 250 -2.93 -2.48 22.20
C THR A 250 -3.80 -3.44 21.37
N SER A 251 -4.33 -2.98 20.23
CA SER A 251 -5.26 -3.75 19.38
C SER A 251 -4.72 -4.07 17.98
N SER A 252 -3.59 -3.49 17.57
CA SER A 252 -3.05 -3.51 16.19
C SER A 252 -4.05 -3.06 15.10
N LYS A 253 -5.07 -2.27 15.46
CA LYS A 253 -5.97 -1.61 14.50
C LYS A 253 -5.39 -0.27 14.07
N GLN A 254 -5.61 0.12 12.81
CA GLN A 254 -5.37 1.51 12.39
C GLN A 254 -6.42 2.43 13.02
N VAL A 255 -5.98 3.49 13.70
CA VAL A 255 -6.81 4.50 14.38
C VAL A 255 -6.47 5.89 13.82
N PRO A 256 -7.47 6.75 13.50
CA PRO A 256 -7.21 8.12 13.07
C PRO A 256 -6.65 8.96 14.22
N LEU A 257 -5.58 9.72 13.95
CA LEU A 257 -5.05 10.73 14.86
C LEU A 257 -5.89 12.00 14.78
N ASN A 258 -6.98 12.03 15.55
CA ASN A 258 -7.89 13.17 15.58
C ASN A 258 -7.24 14.40 16.24
N ILE A 259 -6.74 15.35 15.43
CA ILE A 259 -6.30 16.66 15.92
C ILE A 259 -7.54 17.54 16.13
N PRO A 260 -7.89 17.94 17.38
CA PRO A 260 -9.16 18.61 17.65
C PRO A 260 -9.26 19.97 16.94
N SER A 261 -10.37 20.18 16.22
CA SER A 261 -10.72 21.48 15.63
C SER A 261 -11.01 22.52 16.72
N SER A 262 -10.63 23.78 16.48
CA SER A 262 -10.38 24.79 17.52
C SER A 262 -11.60 25.39 18.27
N ALA A 263 -12.74 24.68 18.31
CA ALA A 263 -13.99 25.15 18.94
C ALA A 263 -13.89 25.41 20.46
N GLY A 264 -12.86 24.88 21.14
CA GLY A 264 -12.62 25.03 22.57
C GLY A 264 -11.60 26.09 22.99
N GLY A 265 -11.09 26.93 22.07
CA GLY A 265 -10.11 27.98 22.37
C GLY A 265 -8.65 27.56 22.27
N ASP A 266 -8.25 26.43 22.85
CA ASP A 266 -6.85 25.94 22.86
C ASP A 266 -6.47 25.05 21.64
N GLY A 267 -7.28 25.04 20.59
CA GLY A 267 -7.01 24.27 19.36
C GLY A 267 -5.96 24.93 18.46
N GLY A 268 -4.76 25.16 18.98
CA GLY A 268 -3.58 25.52 18.20
C GLY A 268 -3.02 24.35 17.40
N MET A 269 -1.99 24.62 16.60
CA MET A 269 -1.20 23.57 15.94
C MET A 269 -0.68 22.54 16.94
N ARG A 270 -0.49 21.29 16.50
CA ARG A 270 0.19 20.25 17.27
C ARG A 270 1.42 19.76 16.53
N VAL A 271 2.47 19.44 17.31
CA VAL A 271 3.61 18.66 16.83
C VAL A 271 3.44 17.25 17.36
N VAL A 272 3.21 16.31 16.45
CA VAL A 272 3.20 14.88 16.76
C VAL A 272 4.65 14.42 16.89
N VAL A 273 4.95 13.64 17.91
CA VAL A 273 6.27 13.02 18.12
C VAL A 273 6.12 11.53 17.82
N LEU A 274 6.66 11.08 16.70
CA LEU A 274 6.59 9.70 16.23
C LEU A 274 7.91 9.00 16.53
N MET A 275 7.87 7.89 17.27
CA MET A 275 9.06 7.07 17.55
C MET A 275 9.49 6.31 16.29
N GLY A 276 10.77 6.40 15.94
CA GLY A 276 11.34 5.74 14.76
C GLY A 276 12.00 4.39 15.08
N ASN A 277 12.24 3.60 14.03
CA ASN A 277 12.78 2.25 14.13
C ASN A 277 14.21 2.19 14.72
N THR A 278 14.97 3.29 14.66
CA THR A 278 16.37 3.32 15.12
C THR A 278 16.51 3.08 16.62
N LEU A 279 15.62 3.62 17.45
CA LEU A 279 15.68 3.43 18.91
C LEU A 279 15.56 1.95 19.30
N LYS A 280 14.59 1.23 18.69
CA LYS A 280 14.36 -0.20 18.95
C LYS A 280 15.39 -1.12 18.26
N SER A 281 15.65 -0.88 16.98
CA SER A 281 16.25 -1.88 16.08
C SER A 281 17.72 -1.62 15.72
N PHE A 282 18.30 -0.50 16.17
CA PHE A 282 19.70 -0.16 15.94
C PHE A 282 20.43 0.35 17.19
N ILE A 283 19.77 1.10 18.07
CA ILE A 283 20.32 1.52 19.36
C ILE A 283 20.07 0.44 20.41
N GLY A 284 18.83 0.00 20.61
CA GLY A 284 18.48 -0.88 21.72
C GLY A 284 18.33 -0.07 23.01
N THR A 285 17.13 -0.08 23.57
CA THR A 285 16.73 0.77 24.69
C THR A 285 16.03 -0.07 25.74
N THR A 286 16.31 0.24 27.00
CA THR A 286 15.57 -0.27 28.16
C THR A 286 14.89 0.92 28.85
N PRO A 287 13.54 1.01 28.85
CA PRO A 287 12.58 0.10 28.21
C PRO A 287 12.61 0.20 26.68
N SER A 288 12.16 -0.87 26.00
CA SER A 288 12.09 -0.90 24.53
C SER A 288 11.00 0.05 24.04
N VAL A 289 11.41 1.08 23.30
CA VAL A 289 10.51 1.95 22.52
C VAL A 289 9.73 1.12 21.48
N ARG A 290 8.46 1.47 21.22
CA ARG A 290 7.68 1.01 20.06
C ARG A 290 7.85 2.03 18.92
N PRO A 291 8.46 1.66 17.77
CA PRO A 291 8.39 2.45 16.55
C PRO A 291 6.94 2.51 16.05
N LEU A 292 6.47 3.65 15.55
CA LEU A 292 5.08 3.85 15.14
C LEU A 292 4.82 3.37 13.69
N PRO A 293 3.99 2.35 13.47
CA PRO A 293 3.45 2.04 12.15
C PRO A 293 2.33 3.05 11.84
N HIS A 294 2.43 3.76 10.72
CA HIS A 294 1.49 4.83 10.38
C HIS A 294 1.24 4.97 8.88
N ALA A 295 0.09 5.53 8.55
CA ALA A 295 -0.46 5.67 7.20
C ALA A 295 -1.07 7.07 7.00
N VAL A 296 -1.35 7.42 5.75
CA VAL A 296 -2.14 8.61 5.38
C VAL A 296 -3.32 8.17 4.53
N ARG A 297 -4.51 8.71 4.83
CA ARG A 297 -5.73 8.56 4.02
C ARG A 297 -6.28 9.94 3.68
N MET A 298 -6.19 10.34 2.42
CA MET A 298 -6.70 11.63 1.95
C MET A 298 -8.21 11.55 1.70
N GLY A 299 -8.99 12.23 2.54
CA GLY A 299 -10.43 12.42 2.29
C GLY A 299 -10.70 13.11 0.94
N VAL A 300 -11.96 13.06 0.48
CA VAL A 300 -12.37 13.61 -0.84
C VAL A 300 -12.50 15.15 -0.83
N THR A 301 -11.64 15.82 -0.07
CA THR A 301 -11.55 17.29 0.03
C THR A 301 -10.61 17.85 -1.03
N SER A 302 -11.06 18.87 -1.76
CA SER A 302 -10.28 19.55 -2.81
C SER A 302 -9.14 20.43 -2.29
N THR A 303 -8.98 20.56 -0.97
CA THR A 303 -7.93 21.37 -0.33
C THR A 303 -6.60 20.61 -0.28
N PRO A 304 -5.50 21.16 -0.82
CA PRO A 304 -4.17 20.56 -0.68
C PRO A 304 -3.77 20.40 0.79
N ARG A 305 -3.35 19.19 1.18
CA ARG A 305 -2.79 18.93 2.51
C ARG A 305 -1.28 19.06 2.46
N LEU A 306 -0.74 20.15 2.99
CA LEU A 306 0.67 20.23 3.35
C LEU A 306 0.91 19.48 4.68
N VAL A 307 2.08 18.87 4.81
CA VAL A 307 2.63 18.34 6.06
C VAL A 307 4.11 18.73 6.12
N PHE A 308 4.60 19.19 7.28
CA PHE A 308 6.03 19.40 7.52
C PHE A 308 6.51 18.43 8.60
N GLY A 309 7.50 17.61 8.25
CA GLY A 309 8.19 16.70 9.17
C GLY A 309 9.68 17.03 9.29
N ARG A 310 10.24 16.90 10.50
CA ARG A 310 11.69 16.93 10.75
C ARG A 310 12.13 15.64 11.43
N MET A 311 12.86 14.82 10.68
CA MET A 311 13.33 13.50 11.12
C MET A 311 14.73 13.61 11.72
N PHE A 312 14.84 13.22 12.99
CA PHE A 312 16.09 13.24 13.74
C PHE A 312 16.85 11.94 13.47
N LEU A 313 17.97 12.07 12.75
CA LEU A 313 18.85 10.95 12.37
C LEU A 313 20.09 10.89 13.25
N LEU A 314 20.66 9.68 13.37
CA LEU A 314 22.02 9.48 13.85
C LEU A 314 23.06 9.94 12.81
N PRO A 315 24.26 10.36 13.24
CA PRO A 315 25.40 10.55 12.34
C PRO A 315 25.68 9.28 11.52
N ALA A 316 25.93 9.44 10.21
CA ALA A 316 26.10 8.33 9.25
C ALA A 316 27.22 7.33 9.62
N ALA A 317 28.20 7.75 10.42
CA ALA A 317 29.32 6.95 10.90
C ALA A 317 29.12 6.34 12.31
N PHE A 318 28.03 6.68 13.01
CA PHE A 318 27.67 6.11 14.31
C PHE A 318 27.57 4.59 14.20
N LYS A 319 28.07 3.83 15.19
CA LYS A 319 27.99 2.36 15.22
C LYS A 319 26.99 1.90 16.27
N SER A 320 26.24 0.84 15.97
CA SER A 320 25.31 0.26 16.94
C SER A 320 26.04 -0.15 18.23
N PRO A 321 25.47 0.10 19.42
CA PRO A 321 25.95 -0.50 20.66
C PRO A 321 25.51 -1.97 20.80
N ILE A 322 24.45 -2.40 20.10
CA ILE A 322 23.90 -3.76 20.16
C ILE A 322 25.00 -4.75 19.74
N PRO A 323 25.34 -5.76 20.57
CA PRO A 323 26.47 -6.66 20.30
C PRO A 323 26.43 -7.34 18.92
N ALA A 324 25.24 -7.67 18.41
CA ALA A 324 25.04 -8.28 17.10
C ALA A 324 25.29 -7.32 15.91
N LEU A 325 25.19 -6.01 16.12
CA LEU A 325 25.34 -4.98 15.08
C LEU A 325 26.58 -4.08 15.28
N LYS A 326 27.43 -4.38 16.27
CA LYS A 326 28.54 -3.52 16.74
C LYS A 326 29.58 -3.09 15.69
N SER A 327 29.69 -3.83 14.58
CA SER A 327 30.55 -3.48 13.44
C SER A 327 29.87 -2.57 12.40
N MET A 328 28.53 -2.50 12.40
CA MET A 328 27.69 -1.84 11.40
C MET A 328 27.49 -0.36 11.75
N THR A 329 27.72 0.52 10.77
CA THR A 329 27.39 1.95 10.93
C THR A 329 25.91 2.22 10.65
N PHE A 330 25.39 3.35 11.12
CA PHE A 330 24.01 3.77 10.88
C PHE A 330 23.71 3.90 9.39
N LYS A 331 24.67 4.39 8.59
CA LYS A 331 24.55 4.39 7.12
C LYS A 331 24.42 2.97 6.56
N GLN A 332 25.25 2.02 7.01
CA GLN A 332 25.16 0.64 6.54
C GLN A 332 23.84 -0.02 6.95
N TRP A 333 23.39 0.21 8.18
CA TRP A 333 22.14 -0.34 8.71
C TRP A 333 20.90 0.24 8.00
N THR A 334 20.82 1.56 7.84
CA THR A 334 19.74 2.20 7.06
C THR A 334 19.74 1.72 5.62
N GLN A 335 20.90 1.65 4.95
CA GLN A 335 20.99 1.09 3.59
C GLN A 335 20.54 -0.38 3.53
N ALA A 336 20.87 -1.20 4.54
CA ALA A 336 20.43 -2.60 4.62
C ALA A 336 18.93 -2.75 4.96
N ALA A 337 18.33 -1.80 5.68
CA ALA A 337 16.88 -1.79 5.95
C ALA A 337 16.03 -1.51 4.70
N LEU A 338 16.63 -0.96 3.64
CA LEU A 338 15.98 -0.80 2.33
C LEU A 338 16.13 -2.05 1.44
N ILE A 339 17.01 -2.99 1.79
CA ILE A 339 17.17 -4.24 1.03
C ILE A 339 16.01 -5.19 1.43
N PRO A 340 15.21 -5.69 0.48
CA PRO A 340 14.19 -6.70 0.75
C PRO A 340 14.82 -7.99 1.28
N ARG A 341 14.10 -8.70 2.14
CA ARG A 341 14.50 -10.00 2.68
C ARG A 341 13.63 -11.12 2.12
N ASP A 342 14.16 -12.34 2.17
CA ASP A 342 13.44 -13.55 1.72
C ASP A 342 12.22 -13.90 2.62
N ASP A 343 12.09 -13.27 3.79
CA ASP A 343 10.98 -13.41 4.75
C ASP A 343 9.98 -12.24 4.74
N ASP A 344 10.19 -11.21 3.93
CA ASP A 344 9.22 -10.11 3.75
C ASP A 344 8.02 -10.57 2.88
N SER A 345 6.81 -10.10 3.19
CA SER A 345 5.66 -10.26 2.28
C SER A 345 5.92 -9.55 0.95
N GLU A 346 5.28 -9.96 -0.15
CA GLU A 346 5.54 -9.33 -1.47
C GLU A 346 5.33 -7.81 -1.46
N GLU A 347 4.37 -7.34 -0.66
CA GLU A 347 4.04 -5.93 -0.40
C GLU A 347 5.11 -5.20 0.42
N ILE A 348 5.56 -5.76 1.57
CA ILE A 348 6.65 -5.16 2.38
C ILE A 348 7.96 -5.15 1.57
N ALA A 349 8.23 -6.23 0.84
CA ALA A 349 9.36 -6.33 -0.07
C ALA A 349 9.24 -5.31 -1.21
N PHE A 350 8.03 -5.05 -1.74
CA PHE A 350 7.76 -4.00 -2.74
C PHE A 350 7.96 -2.58 -2.18
N ALA A 351 7.52 -2.32 -0.94
CA ALA A 351 7.76 -1.04 -0.26
C ALA A 351 9.26 -0.79 -0.01
N ARG A 352 10.04 -1.82 0.37
CA ARG A 352 11.50 -1.74 0.50
C ARG A 352 12.20 -1.57 -0.86
N ARG A 353 11.80 -2.35 -1.88
CA ARG A 353 12.20 -2.19 -3.29
C ARG A 353 11.97 -0.75 -3.81
N ARG A 354 10.86 -0.12 -3.43
CA ARG A 354 10.53 1.28 -3.79
C ARG A 354 11.45 2.32 -3.12
N LEU A 355 12.21 1.94 -2.10
CA LEU A 355 13.16 2.79 -1.36
C LEU A 355 14.64 2.49 -1.68
N ALA A 356 15.02 1.25 -2.00
CA ALA A 356 16.30 0.93 -2.64
C ALA A 356 16.12 0.01 -3.86
N GLY A 357 16.74 0.40 -4.97
CA GLY A 357 16.55 -0.19 -6.30
C GLY A 357 16.69 -1.72 -6.37
N GLU A 358 15.85 -2.31 -7.20
CA GLU A 358 15.19 -3.60 -6.95
C GLU A 358 15.99 -4.86 -7.33
N CYS A 359 17.12 -5.13 -6.66
CA CYS A 359 18.01 -6.23 -7.07
C CYS A 359 17.75 -7.56 -6.35
N LYS A 360 17.96 -8.68 -7.05
CA LYS A 360 17.78 -10.03 -6.51
C LYS A 360 19.04 -10.53 -5.80
N ALA A 361 18.90 -11.57 -4.99
CA ALA A 361 20.04 -12.24 -4.37
C ALA A 361 21.05 -12.74 -5.45
N GLY A 362 22.29 -12.27 -5.37
CA GLY A 362 23.32 -12.50 -6.39
C GLY A 362 23.47 -11.38 -7.43
N GLU A 363 22.65 -10.33 -7.37
CA GLU A 363 22.77 -9.09 -8.16
C GLU A 363 23.22 -7.92 -7.26
N ILE A 364 23.76 -6.85 -7.86
CA ILE A 364 23.99 -5.55 -7.19
C ILE A 364 23.33 -4.41 -7.98
N TYR A 365 22.93 -3.36 -7.27
CA TYR A 365 22.36 -2.16 -7.89
C TYR A 365 23.47 -1.32 -8.51
N CYS A 366 23.40 -1.18 -9.83
CA CYS A 366 24.47 -0.64 -10.63
C CYS A 366 23.92 0.25 -11.75
N TRP A 367 24.19 1.54 -11.64
CA TRP A 367 23.78 2.57 -12.60
C TRP A 367 22.31 2.48 -13.08
N MET A 368 21.40 2.60 -12.12
CA MET A 368 19.93 2.54 -12.31
C MET A 368 19.36 1.19 -12.78
N GLN A 369 20.16 0.13 -12.82
CA GLN A 369 19.69 -1.23 -13.10
C GLN A 369 20.28 -2.25 -12.11
N CYS A 370 19.79 -3.48 -12.15
CA CYS A 370 20.30 -4.59 -11.34
C CYS A 370 21.08 -5.56 -12.20
N MET A 371 22.29 -5.89 -11.76
CA MET A 371 23.28 -6.62 -12.56
C MET A 371 23.91 -7.72 -11.71
N ALA A 372 24.12 -8.90 -12.28
CA ALA A 372 24.70 -10.04 -11.57
C ALA A 372 26.09 -9.70 -10.99
N ASN A 373 26.34 -10.07 -9.74
CA ASN A 373 27.65 -10.00 -9.12
C ASN A 373 28.55 -11.09 -9.71
N THR A 374 29.40 -10.71 -10.65
CA THR A 374 30.37 -11.59 -11.32
C THR A 374 31.62 -11.90 -10.49
N CYS A 375 31.84 -11.17 -9.40
CA CYS A 375 33.09 -11.22 -8.64
C CYS A 375 33.17 -12.44 -7.72
N SER A 376 34.06 -13.37 -8.09
CA SER A 376 34.19 -14.68 -7.46
C SER A 376 35.42 -14.79 -6.54
N GLY A 377 36.35 -13.83 -6.59
CA GLY A 377 37.54 -13.82 -5.75
C GLY A 377 37.25 -13.39 -4.31
N VAL A 378 37.78 -14.14 -3.34
CA VAL A 378 37.64 -13.84 -1.90
C VAL A 378 38.13 -12.43 -1.54
N ASN A 379 39.13 -11.92 -2.29
CA ASN A 379 39.72 -10.59 -2.12
C ASN A 379 39.13 -9.51 -3.04
N GLU A 380 38.07 -9.80 -3.82
CA GLU A 380 37.44 -8.87 -4.76
C GLU A 380 36.17 -8.24 -4.17
N MET A 381 35.77 -7.09 -4.69
CA MET A 381 34.47 -6.47 -4.43
C MET A 381 33.87 -5.93 -5.75
N PRO A 382 32.57 -6.12 -5.98
CA PRO A 382 31.92 -5.60 -7.18
C PRO A 382 31.77 -4.08 -7.11
N VAL A 383 32.08 -3.43 -8.23
CA VAL A 383 31.98 -1.98 -8.44
C VAL A 383 31.48 -1.69 -9.86
N CYS A 384 30.84 -0.55 -10.05
CA CYS A 384 30.12 -0.24 -11.30
C CYS A 384 31.03 0.36 -12.38
N TRP A 385 31.59 -0.48 -13.24
CA TRP A 385 32.77 -0.21 -14.06
C TRP A 385 32.46 0.04 -15.56
N ASP A 386 33.34 0.77 -16.25
CA ASP A 386 33.31 1.01 -17.70
C ASP A 386 33.96 -0.13 -18.49
N THR A 387 33.32 -0.61 -19.56
CA THR A 387 33.94 -1.59 -20.47
C THR A 387 34.69 -1.00 -21.68
N ALA A 388 34.54 0.30 -21.99
CA ALA A 388 35.17 1.01 -23.11
C ALA A 388 36.16 2.12 -22.71
N THR A 389 35.95 2.92 -21.65
CA THR A 389 37.01 3.82 -21.10
C THR A 389 37.84 3.17 -19.98
N ASN A 390 37.38 2.03 -19.43
CA ASN A 390 38.00 1.22 -18.37
C ASN A 390 38.08 1.89 -16.97
N GLU A 391 36.89 2.21 -16.42
CA GLU A 391 36.67 3.27 -15.42
C GLU A 391 35.35 3.00 -14.59
N LEU A 392 34.53 3.97 -14.10
CA LEU A 392 33.33 3.78 -13.21
C LEU A 392 32.17 4.68 -13.63
N CYS A 393 30.96 4.18 -13.50
CA CYS A 393 29.72 4.94 -13.64
C CYS A 393 29.77 6.26 -12.83
N PRO A 394 29.89 7.42 -13.51
CA PRO A 394 30.16 8.70 -12.85
C PRO A 394 28.93 9.14 -12.07
N THR A 395 28.95 8.99 -10.74
CA THR A 395 27.74 8.74 -9.93
C THR A 395 26.69 9.84 -9.84
N HIS A 396 26.83 10.96 -10.57
CA HIS A 396 26.11 12.21 -10.35
C HIS A 396 25.68 13.01 -11.59
N ASP A 397 25.84 12.50 -12.83
CA ASP A 397 25.45 13.24 -14.05
C ASP A 397 23.99 13.05 -14.50
N GLY A 398 23.34 11.95 -14.09
CA GLY A 398 21.95 11.64 -14.41
C GLY A 398 21.71 11.07 -15.82
N LEU A 399 22.75 10.61 -16.52
CA LEU A 399 22.66 10.11 -17.90
C LEU A 399 22.87 8.59 -17.99
N HIS A 400 22.07 7.89 -18.80
CA HIS A 400 22.10 6.42 -18.86
C HIS A 400 23.28 5.87 -19.69
N HIS A 401 24.49 5.96 -19.12
CA HIS A 401 25.70 5.32 -19.63
C HIS A 401 25.54 3.78 -19.59
N LYS A 402 25.46 3.17 -20.76
CA LYS A 402 24.90 1.84 -21.03
C LYS A 402 25.90 0.67 -20.96
N THR A 403 27.18 0.93 -20.64
CA THR A 403 28.18 -0.11 -20.27
C THR A 403 29.16 0.35 -19.16
N CYS A 404 28.68 0.84 -18.01
CA CYS A 404 27.37 0.47 -17.46
C CYS A 404 27.36 -1.02 -17.08
N GLY A 405 28.40 -1.51 -16.41
CA GLY A 405 28.55 -2.93 -16.03
C GLY A 405 29.08 -3.12 -14.61
N VAL A 406 29.14 -4.38 -14.17
CA VAL A 406 29.76 -4.77 -12.89
C VAL A 406 31.18 -5.27 -13.16
N GLY A 407 32.17 -4.54 -12.64
CA GLY A 407 33.58 -4.93 -12.61
C GLY A 407 34.04 -5.31 -11.19
N CYS A 408 35.20 -5.94 -11.09
CA CYS A 408 35.72 -6.47 -9.83
C CYS A 408 36.99 -5.73 -9.42
N ALA A 409 36.90 -4.92 -8.36
CA ALA A 409 38.05 -4.25 -7.77
C ALA A 409 38.64 -5.09 -6.64
N VAL A 410 39.97 -5.05 -6.47
CA VAL A 410 40.62 -5.66 -5.31
C VAL A 410 40.25 -4.87 -4.05
N LYS A 411 39.82 -5.56 -2.99
CA LYS A 411 39.45 -4.93 -1.71
C LYS A 411 40.64 -4.08 -1.18
N PRO A 412 40.43 -2.80 -0.82
CA PRO A 412 41.49 -1.93 -0.29
C PRO A 412 42.00 -2.51 1.04
N GLY A 413 43.15 -3.17 0.96
CA GLY A 413 43.62 -4.15 1.94
C GLY A 413 44.52 -5.22 1.33
N SER A 414 44.54 -5.38 0.00
CA SER A 414 45.54 -6.16 -0.74
C SER A 414 46.09 -5.42 -1.96
N GLY A 415 46.99 -4.45 -1.71
CA GLY A 415 48.06 -4.02 -2.63
C GLY A 415 47.72 -3.47 -4.04
N GLY A 416 47.63 -2.14 -4.17
CA GLY A 416 47.67 -1.41 -5.45
C GLY A 416 46.30 -1.15 -6.10
N GLY A 417 46.04 0.07 -6.60
CA GLY A 417 44.72 0.48 -7.10
C GLY A 417 44.73 1.40 -8.34
N VAL A 418 43.56 1.57 -8.99
CA VAL A 418 43.27 2.34 -10.23
C VAL A 418 41.83 2.94 -10.19
N ASN A 419 41.48 3.96 -11.02
CA ASN A 419 40.36 4.96 -10.90
C ASN A 419 39.52 5.25 -12.23
N PRO A 420 38.39 6.06 -12.25
CA PRO A 420 37.17 5.74 -13.13
C PRO A 420 35.87 6.74 -13.47
N VAL A 421 34.92 6.98 -14.50
CA VAL A 421 34.38 6.98 -16.02
C VAL A 421 33.33 5.93 -16.74
N SER A 422 32.44 6.21 -17.79
CA SER A 422 31.41 5.24 -18.49
C SER A 422 30.71 5.52 -19.93
N PRO A 423 30.13 4.53 -20.74
CA PRO A 423 29.61 4.62 -22.19
C PRO A 423 28.23 3.95 -22.72
N THR A 424 28.08 2.97 -23.70
CA THR A 424 26.85 2.73 -24.62
C THR A 424 26.62 1.33 -25.40
N PRO A 425 25.45 0.96 -26.09
CA PRO A 425 25.04 -0.41 -26.63
C PRO A 425 24.56 -0.61 -28.15
N ASP A 426 24.02 -1.80 -28.56
CA ASP A 426 23.74 -2.36 -29.95
C ASP A 426 22.29 -2.24 -30.56
N PRO A 427 22.10 -2.21 -31.92
CA PRO A 427 20.79 -2.06 -32.60
C PRO A 427 20.06 -3.30 -33.22
N ASN A 428 20.63 -4.52 -33.30
CA ASN A 428 20.09 -5.60 -34.19
C ASN A 428 19.05 -6.57 -33.55
N ALA A 429 18.57 -6.31 -32.33
CA ALA A 429 17.67 -7.23 -31.61
C ALA A 429 16.23 -7.29 -32.18
N PHE A 430 15.52 -8.41 -31.97
CA PHE A 430 14.08 -8.51 -32.26
C PHE A 430 13.24 -7.77 -31.19
N CYS A 431 13.67 -7.89 -29.93
CA CYS A 431 13.15 -7.24 -28.73
C CYS A 431 14.27 -7.22 -27.67
N THR A 432 14.19 -6.36 -26.66
CA THR A 432 15.19 -6.24 -25.58
C THR A 432 14.56 -6.30 -24.20
N GLY A 433 15.12 -7.12 -23.31
CA GLY A 433 14.52 -7.43 -22.01
C GLY A 433 13.32 -8.38 -22.14
N SER A 434 12.68 -8.72 -21.02
CA SER A 434 11.56 -9.67 -20.99
C SER A 434 10.49 -9.25 -20.00
N THR A 435 9.21 -9.33 -20.39
CA THR A 435 8.08 -9.07 -19.49
C THR A 435 6.99 -10.15 -19.59
N ALA A 436 6.28 -10.36 -18.49
CA ALA A 436 5.07 -11.18 -18.45
C ALA A 436 3.81 -10.39 -18.87
N MET A 437 3.85 -9.06 -18.77
CA MET A 437 2.72 -8.16 -19.03
C MET A 437 3.21 -6.74 -19.36
N PHE A 438 2.59 -6.08 -20.33
CA PHE A 438 2.89 -4.67 -20.62
C PHE A 438 2.13 -3.76 -19.65
N MET A 439 2.85 -2.90 -18.91
CA MET A 439 2.26 -1.92 -17.98
C MET A 439 1.47 -0.85 -18.73
N ASP A 440 1.89 -0.51 -19.96
CA ASP A 440 1.28 0.53 -20.81
C ASP A 440 0.04 0.03 -21.58
N GLY A 441 -0.58 -1.08 -21.14
CA GLY A 441 -1.73 -1.69 -21.80
C GLY A 441 -1.40 -2.38 -23.13
N PHE A 442 -2.37 -2.44 -24.05
CA PHE A 442 -2.29 -3.25 -25.27
C PHE A 442 -1.18 -2.77 -26.23
N ASN A 443 -0.10 -3.54 -26.29
CA ASN A 443 1.09 -3.26 -27.09
C ASN A 443 1.19 -4.15 -28.32
N TRP A 444 1.87 -3.63 -29.36
CA TRP A 444 2.21 -4.34 -30.60
C TRP A 444 3.71 -4.61 -30.64
N MET A 445 4.11 -5.85 -30.94
CA MET A 445 5.50 -6.30 -30.85
C MET A 445 6.30 -5.91 -32.10
N ARG A 446 6.70 -4.63 -32.17
CA ARG A 446 7.26 -3.99 -33.37
C ARG A 446 8.62 -3.33 -33.16
N GLY A 447 9.67 -4.14 -33.02
CA GLY A 447 11.07 -3.72 -33.23
C GLY A 447 11.96 -3.73 -31.98
N PRO A 448 13.26 -3.38 -32.14
CA PRO A 448 14.32 -3.64 -31.17
C PRO A 448 14.11 -3.00 -29.79
N SER A 449 13.29 -1.96 -29.68
CA SER A 449 13.00 -1.27 -28.42
C SER A 449 11.82 -1.85 -27.62
N THR A 450 11.11 -2.87 -28.15
CA THR A 450 10.02 -3.54 -27.43
C THR A 450 10.56 -4.64 -26.50
N GLN A 451 9.84 -4.94 -25.42
CA GLN A 451 10.21 -6.02 -24.49
C GLN A 451 9.71 -7.38 -24.98
N CYS A 452 10.48 -8.46 -24.76
CA CYS A 452 10.09 -9.80 -25.19
C CYS A 452 9.02 -10.41 -24.27
N VAL A 453 7.89 -10.85 -24.84
CA VAL A 453 6.79 -11.45 -24.06
C VAL A 453 7.17 -12.85 -23.54
N ILE A 454 6.80 -13.15 -22.29
CA ILE A 454 6.93 -14.46 -21.65
C ILE A 454 5.57 -15.19 -21.72
N LEU A 455 5.54 -16.40 -22.28
CA LEU A 455 4.31 -17.17 -22.49
C LEU A 455 4.20 -18.34 -21.49
N PHE A 456 3.27 -18.24 -20.53
CA PHE A 456 3.00 -19.19 -19.42
C PHE A 456 4.12 -19.42 -18.40
N THR A 457 5.39 -19.53 -18.82
CA THR A 457 6.52 -19.86 -17.92
C THR A 457 7.77 -19.09 -18.29
N ARG A 458 8.64 -18.80 -17.30
CA ARG A 458 9.86 -17.99 -17.47
C ARG A 458 10.86 -18.52 -18.52
N SER A 459 10.78 -19.79 -18.89
CA SER A 459 11.63 -20.40 -19.95
C SER A 459 11.05 -20.24 -21.36
N TRP A 460 9.79 -19.84 -21.51
CA TRP A 460 9.08 -19.69 -22.79
C TRP A 460 9.03 -18.21 -23.21
N VAL A 461 10.20 -17.61 -23.41
CA VAL A 461 10.34 -16.22 -23.87
C VAL A 461 10.27 -16.16 -25.40
N LEU A 462 9.42 -15.29 -25.93
CA LEU A 462 9.22 -15.07 -27.38
C LEU A 462 10.28 -14.11 -27.96
N ASP A 463 11.56 -14.41 -27.69
CA ASP A 463 12.73 -13.57 -28.01
C ASP A 463 13.06 -13.41 -29.51
N THR A 464 12.39 -14.17 -30.38
CA THR A 464 12.69 -14.28 -31.80
C THR A 464 11.42 -14.49 -32.61
N ALA A 465 11.38 -13.93 -33.82
CA ALA A 465 10.19 -13.94 -34.68
C ALA A 465 9.58 -15.33 -34.92
N TRP A 466 10.39 -16.39 -34.97
CA TRP A 466 9.91 -17.76 -35.14
C TRP A 466 9.27 -18.33 -33.85
N LYS A 467 9.81 -18.03 -32.67
CA LYS A 467 9.17 -18.37 -31.39
C LYS A 467 7.87 -17.61 -31.22
N PHE A 468 7.86 -16.32 -31.53
CA PHE A 468 6.66 -15.49 -31.49
C PHE A 468 5.55 -16.06 -32.40
N ALA A 469 5.88 -16.42 -33.65
CA ALA A 469 4.94 -17.07 -34.56
C ALA A 469 4.41 -18.42 -34.04
N LEU A 470 5.26 -19.26 -33.42
CA LEU A 470 4.81 -20.49 -32.76
C LEU A 470 3.93 -20.22 -31.53
N GLY A 471 4.20 -19.15 -30.78
CA GLY A 471 3.37 -18.67 -29.68
C GLY A 471 1.96 -18.30 -30.16
N CYS A 472 1.86 -17.45 -31.21
CA CYS A 472 0.60 -17.10 -31.86
C CYS A 472 -0.19 -18.34 -32.32
N ILE A 473 0.48 -19.30 -32.97
CA ILE A 473 -0.14 -20.56 -33.42
C ILE A 473 -0.62 -21.40 -32.23
N GLY A 474 0.20 -21.55 -31.18
CA GLY A 474 -0.15 -22.29 -29.97
C GLY A 474 -1.34 -21.69 -29.23
N VAL A 475 -1.41 -20.36 -29.15
CA VAL A 475 -2.54 -19.61 -28.57
C VAL A 475 -3.82 -19.76 -29.40
N LEU A 476 -3.73 -19.77 -30.73
CA LEU A 476 -4.87 -20.04 -31.61
C LEU A 476 -5.40 -21.48 -31.41
N PHE A 477 -4.51 -22.47 -31.30
CA PHE A 477 -4.88 -23.84 -30.93
C PHE A 477 -5.52 -23.93 -29.53
N LEU A 478 -5.01 -23.18 -28.54
CA LEU A 478 -5.58 -23.11 -27.20
C LEU A 478 -7.04 -22.59 -27.24
N GLY A 479 -7.30 -21.52 -28.00
CA GLY A 479 -8.65 -21.00 -28.20
C GLY A 479 -9.61 -22.00 -28.85
N MET A 480 -9.17 -22.71 -29.90
CA MET A 480 -9.97 -23.79 -30.52
C MET A 480 -10.26 -24.94 -29.54
N LEU A 481 -9.31 -25.23 -28.63
CA LEU A 481 -9.37 -26.34 -27.70
C LEU A 481 -10.35 -26.09 -26.54
N VAL A 482 -10.56 -24.83 -26.12
CA VAL A 482 -11.62 -24.45 -25.16
C VAL A 482 -12.99 -24.94 -25.66
N GLU A 483 -13.40 -24.53 -26.87
CA GLU A 483 -14.66 -24.97 -27.48
C GLU A 483 -14.67 -26.47 -27.78
N GLY A 484 -13.54 -27.03 -28.21
CA GLY A 484 -13.39 -28.47 -28.43
C GLY A 484 -13.66 -29.31 -27.16
N ILE A 485 -13.24 -28.84 -25.98
CA ILE A 485 -13.53 -29.50 -24.70
C ILE A 485 -14.99 -29.29 -24.28
N LEU A 486 -15.57 -28.10 -24.46
CA LEU A 486 -16.99 -27.87 -24.16
C LEU A 486 -17.88 -28.75 -25.04
N TRP A 487 -17.53 -28.92 -26.32
CA TRP A 487 -18.16 -29.88 -27.23
C TRP A 487 -17.96 -31.34 -26.78
N ALA A 488 -16.73 -31.73 -26.43
CA ALA A 488 -16.42 -33.08 -25.99
C ALA A 488 -17.17 -33.45 -24.70
N ARG A 489 -17.21 -32.55 -23.70
CA ARG A 489 -17.96 -32.70 -22.44
C ARG A 489 -19.42 -33.04 -22.74
N ARG A 490 -20.08 -32.21 -23.56
CA ARG A 490 -21.48 -32.41 -24.00
C ARG A 490 -21.66 -33.74 -24.76
N ARG A 491 -20.71 -34.11 -25.63
CA ARG A 491 -20.83 -35.29 -26.50
C ARG A 491 -20.51 -36.63 -25.81
N TYR A 492 -19.60 -36.66 -24.84
CA TYR A 492 -19.22 -37.89 -24.13
C TYR A 492 -20.11 -38.22 -22.93
N LEU A 493 -20.58 -37.22 -22.16
CA LEU A 493 -21.47 -37.47 -21.02
C LEU A 493 -22.75 -38.21 -21.46
N GLY A 494 -23.36 -37.78 -22.57
CA GLY A 494 -24.52 -38.46 -23.17
C GLY A 494 -24.29 -39.88 -23.71
N TYR A 495 -23.05 -40.40 -23.68
CA TYR A 495 -22.73 -41.78 -24.08
C TYR A 495 -22.51 -42.74 -22.89
N ILE A 496 -22.23 -42.21 -21.69
CA ILE A 496 -21.78 -43.02 -20.54
C ILE A 496 -22.98 -43.42 -19.67
N ARG A 497 -23.49 -44.66 -19.84
CA ARG A 497 -24.64 -45.17 -19.08
C ARG A 497 -24.33 -45.58 -17.63
N ASN A 498 -23.05 -45.59 -17.23
CA ASN A 498 -22.61 -45.99 -15.88
C ASN A 498 -22.47 -44.77 -14.96
N LYS A 499 -23.36 -44.62 -13.97
CA LYS A 499 -23.44 -43.45 -13.07
C LYS A 499 -22.09 -43.04 -12.45
N TRP A 500 -21.31 -43.99 -11.94
CA TRP A 500 -20.04 -43.69 -11.25
C TRP A 500 -18.94 -43.22 -12.22
N ALA A 501 -18.85 -43.85 -13.39
CA ALA A 501 -17.93 -43.42 -14.45
C ALA A 501 -18.32 -42.04 -15.03
N HIS A 502 -19.62 -41.77 -15.19
CA HIS A 502 -20.14 -40.47 -15.60
C HIS A 502 -19.74 -39.36 -14.62
N ALA A 503 -19.81 -39.61 -13.31
CA ALA A 503 -19.37 -38.65 -12.29
C ALA A 503 -17.86 -38.33 -12.38
N ILE A 504 -17.01 -39.36 -12.43
CA ILE A 504 -15.55 -39.19 -12.49
C ILE A 504 -15.12 -38.50 -13.79
N ILE A 505 -15.64 -38.94 -14.94
CA ILE A 505 -15.29 -38.37 -16.24
C ILE A 505 -15.85 -36.94 -16.39
N GLY A 506 -17.02 -36.65 -15.82
CA GLY A 506 -17.57 -35.30 -15.75
C GLY A 506 -16.71 -34.35 -14.91
N ALA A 507 -16.28 -34.77 -13.72
CA ALA A 507 -15.41 -33.99 -12.85
C ALA A 507 -14.04 -33.70 -13.49
N LEU A 508 -13.42 -34.70 -14.13
CA LEU A 508 -12.15 -34.53 -14.85
C LEU A 508 -12.31 -33.60 -16.06
N ALA A 509 -13.37 -33.76 -16.86
CA ALA A 509 -13.63 -32.88 -18.01
C ALA A 509 -13.91 -31.43 -17.57
N PHE A 510 -14.61 -31.23 -16.44
CA PHE A 510 -14.80 -29.92 -15.83
C PHE A 510 -13.47 -29.29 -15.40
N GLY A 511 -12.67 -30.02 -14.60
CA GLY A 511 -11.36 -29.54 -14.14
C GLY A 511 -10.44 -29.12 -15.28
N ILE A 512 -10.32 -29.93 -16.33
CA ILE A 512 -9.51 -29.60 -17.52
C ILE A 512 -10.08 -28.36 -18.24
N SER A 513 -11.41 -28.23 -18.37
CA SER A 513 -12.01 -27.03 -18.99
C SER A 513 -11.71 -25.74 -18.21
N VAL A 514 -11.71 -25.80 -16.87
CA VAL A 514 -11.35 -24.67 -16.00
C VAL A 514 -9.87 -24.34 -16.10
N SER A 515 -8.97 -25.34 -16.04
CA SER A 515 -7.52 -25.11 -16.20
C SER A 515 -7.18 -24.41 -17.52
N ILE A 516 -7.87 -24.77 -18.60
CA ILE A 516 -7.59 -24.25 -19.94
C ILE A 516 -8.24 -22.87 -20.16
N ALA A 517 -9.37 -22.58 -19.49
CA ALA A 517 -9.89 -21.21 -19.38
C ALA A 517 -8.90 -20.28 -18.66
N TYR A 518 -8.28 -20.72 -17.55
CA TYR A 518 -7.23 -19.93 -16.88
C TYR A 518 -5.97 -19.76 -17.72
N LEU A 519 -5.55 -20.75 -18.50
CA LEU A 519 -4.45 -20.57 -19.47
C LEU A 519 -4.82 -19.53 -20.54
N ALA A 520 -6.05 -19.53 -21.06
CA ALA A 520 -6.51 -18.50 -21.99
C ALA A 520 -6.52 -17.10 -21.34
N MET A 521 -6.98 -16.98 -20.10
CA MET A 521 -6.96 -15.74 -19.33
C MET A 521 -5.53 -15.19 -19.13
N LEU A 522 -4.56 -16.06 -18.81
CA LEU A 522 -3.15 -15.66 -18.69
C LEU A 522 -2.58 -15.09 -20.00
N VAL A 523 -3.05 -15.53 -21.17
CA VAL A 523 -2.64 -14.92 -22.46
C VAL A 523 -3.19 -13.51 -22.60
N VAL A 524 -4.45 -13.27 -22.23
CA VAL A 524 -5.07 -11.93 -22.28
C VAL A 524 -4.29 -10.95 -21.39
N MET A 525 -3.92 -11.38 -20.19
CA MET A 525 -3.16 -10.57 -19.22
C MET A 525 -1.72 -10.25 -19.64
N THR A 526 -1.21 -10.80 -20.76
CA THR A 526 0.08 -10.35 -21.33
C THR A 526 -0.01 -8.97 -21.98
N TYR A 527 -1.22 -8.53 -22.36
CA TYR A 527 -1.49 -7.32 -23.14
C TYR A 527 -0.75 -7.23 -24.50
N SER A 528 -0.28 -8.35 -25.09
CA SER A 528 0.09 -8.38 -26.52
C SER A 528 -1.16 -8.41 -27.40
N CYS A 529 -1.28 -7.43 -28.29
CA CYS A 529 -2.41 -7.33 -29.21
C CYS A 529 -2.45 -8.53 -30.18
N GLU A 530 -1.30 -8.99 -30.66
CA GLU A 530 -1.21 -10.13 -31.59
C GLU A 530 -1.61 -11.46 -30.95
N LEU A 531 -1.16 -11.73 -29.72
CA LEU A 531 -1.54 -12.94 -28.98
C LEU A 531 -3.04 -12.92 -28.63
N PHE A 532 -3.58 -11.77 -28.20
CA PHE A 532 -5.00 -11.58 -27.94
C PHE A 532 -5.85 -11.85 -29.20
N LEU A 533 -5.49 -11.26 -30.35
CA LEU A 533 -6.19 -11.50 -31.62
C LEU A 533 -6.10 -12.96 -32.08
N CYS A 534 -4.98 -13.65 -31.83
CA CYS A 534 -4.84 -15.08 -32.11
C CYS A 534 -5.75 -15.93 -31.22
N LEU A 535 -5.92 -15.57 -29.94
CA LEU A 535 -6.83 -16.25 -29.02
C LEU A 535 -8.29 -16.08 -29.46
N CYS A 536 -8.71 -14.85 -29.78
CA CYS A 536 -10.05 -14.55 -30.29
C CYS A 536 -10.33 -15.29 -31.61
N ALA A 537 -9.37 -15.31 -32.54
CA ALA A 537 -9.50 -16.08 -33.78
C ALA A 537 -9.63 -17.60 -33.49
N GLY A 538 -8.84 -18.13 -32.55
CA GLY A 538 -8.93 -19.52 -32.10
C GLY A 538 -10.31 -19.88 -31.54
N LEU A 539 -10.88 -19.03 -30.68
CA LEU A 539 -12.23 -19.20 -30.12
C LEU A 539 -13.30 -19.18 -31.22
N VAL A 540 -13.26 -18.22 -32.14
CA VAL A 540 -14.21 -18.12 -33.27
C VAL A 540 -14.13 -19.33 -34.21
N ILE A 541 -12.92 -19.80 -34.54
CA ILE A 541 -12.72 -20.99 -35.38
C ILE A 541 -13.19 -22.25 -34.63
N GLY A 542 -12.89 -22.37 -33.33
CA GLY A 542 -13.39 -23.46 -32.48
C GLY A 542 -14.91 -23.52 -32.47
N HIS A 543 -15.57 -22.36 -32.26
CA HIS A 543 -17.02 -22.24 -32.30
C HIS A 543 -17.59 -22.62 -33.67
N PHE A 544 -16.96 -22.22 -34.78
CA PHE A 544 -17.41 -22.60 -36.13
C PHE A 544 -17.26 -24.11 -36.40
N VAL A 545 -16.16 -24.73 -35.96
CA VAL A 545 -15.88 -26.16 -36.17
C VAL A 545 -16.75 -27.05 -35.29
N PHE A 546 -16.94 -26.69 -34.01
CA PHE A 546 -17.62 -27.54 -33.03
C PHE A 546 -19.09 -27.14 -32.76
N GLY A 547 -19.47 -25.87 -32.97
CA GLY A 547 -20.80 -25.32 -32.70
C GLY A 547 -21.91 -25.81 -33.65
N ASN A 548 -21.57 -26.52 -34.73
CA ASN A 548 -22.55 -27.12 -35.65
C ASN A 548 -23.44 -28.22 -35.01
N VAL A 549 -23.17 -28.62 -33.76
CA VAL A 549 -24.08 -29.47 -32.98
C VAL A 549 -25.19 -28.63 -32.36
N ARG A 550 -26.36 -28.64 -33.01
CA ARG A 550 -27.61 -28.02 -32.51
C ARG A 550 -27.89 -28.36 -31.04
N GLN A 551 -27.72 -27.39 -30.15
CA GLN A 551 -28.30 -27.39 -28.82
C GLN A 551 -29.08 -26.09 -28.58
N ARG A 552 -29.95 -26.10 -27.57
CA ARG A 552 -30.76 -24.91 -27.21
C ARG A 552 -29.89 -23.93 -26.45
N ILE A 553 -30.02 -22.65 -26.77
CA ILE A 553 -29.51 -21.54 -25.96
C ILE A 553 -30.16 -21.67 -24.56
N GLY A 554 -29.36 -21.79 -23.50
CA GLY A 554 -29.87 -22.05 -22.15
C GLY A 554 -28.86 -22.59 -21.13
N GLU A 555 -27.72 -23.18 -21.55
CA GLU A 555 -26.57 -23.46 -20.67
C GLU A 555 -25.49 -22.39 -20.94
N SER A 556 -25.62 -21.23 -20.31
CA SER A 556 -24.61 -20.15 -20.36
C SER A 556 -23.38 -20.58 -19.56
N ALA A 557 -22.22 -20.61 -20.22
CA ALA A 557 -20.96 -21.08 -19.65
C ALA A 557 -20.23 -20.01 -18.82
N ASP A 558 -20.97 -19.23 -18.02
CA ASP A 558 -20.39 -18.28 -17.07
C ASP A 558 -19.87 -19.03 -15.83
N PRO A 559 -18.54 -19.06 -15.58
CA PRO A 559 -17.97 -19.84 -14.47
C PRO A 559 -18.36 -19.29 -13.09
N CYS A 560 -18.90 -18.06 -13.01
CA CYS A 560 -19.35 -17.41 -11.79
C CYS A 560 -20.85 -17.60 -11.50
N CYS A 561 -21.65 -18.01 -12.49
CA CYS A 561 -23.12 -18.11 -12.39
C CYS A 561 -23.59 -19.56 -12.53
N GLY A 562 -23.15 -20.42 -11.62
CA GLY A 562 -23.59 -21.82 -11.55
C GLY A 562 -25.06 -21.93 -11.13
N ASP A 563 -25.88 -22.54 -11.99
CA ASP A 563 -27.33 -22.69 -11.83
C ASP A 563 -27.68 -23.47 -10.54
N THR A 564 -28.15 -22.77 -9.51
CA THR A 564 -28.43 -23.32 -8.17
C THR A 564 -29.77 -24.06 -8.12
N THR A 565 -29.83 -25.21 -8.79
CA THR A 565 -30.99 -26.12 -8.70
C THR A 565 -31.18 -26.59 -7.25
N VAL A 566 -32.12 -25.98 -6.54
CA VAL A 566 -32.37 -26.21 -5.10
C VAL A 566 -32.81 -27.67 -4.85
N VAL A 567 -31.94 -28.45 -4.21
CA VAL A 567 -32.25 -29.82 -3.78
C VAL A 567 -32.80 -29.78 -2.35
N SER A 568 -34.10 -29.53 -2.22
CA SER A 568 -34.81 -29.52 -0.93
C SER A 568 -34.84 -30.91 -0.28
N ALA A 569 -33.85 -31.21 0.55
CA ALA A 569 -33.85 -32.39 1.42
C ALA A 569 -34.84 -32.20 2.58
N THR A 570 -35.81 -33.11 2.72
CA THR A 570 -36.84 -33.03 3.75
C THR A 570 -36.32 -33.41 5.14
N ALA A 571 -36.40 -32.48 6.09
CA ALA A 571 -36.31 -32.75 7.53
C ALA A 571 -37.45 -32.01 8.24
N ALA A 572 -38.13 -32.66 9.19
CA ALA A 572 -39.38 -32.16 9.75
C ALA A 572 -39.35 -32.06 11.29
N ALA A 573 -39.50 -30.84 11.81
CA ALA A 573 -40.01 -30.52 13.14
C ALA A 573 -40.55 -29.08 13.11
N GLY A 574 -41.71 -28.81 13.71
CA GLY A 574 -42.33 -27.47 13.72
C GLY A 574 -41.91 -26.61 14.94
N GLY A 575 -42.16 -25.31 14.96
CA GLY A 575 -42.74 -24.47 13.89
C GLY A 575 -43.45 -23.22 14.42
N GLY A 576 -43.97 -22.39 13.51
CA GLY A 576 -44.92 -21.30 13.80
C GLY A 576 -44.33 -19.88 13.77
N GLY A 577 -44.72 -19.09 12.76
CA GLY A 577 -44.56 -17.64 12.73
C GLY A 577 -44.17 -17.06 11.36
N GLY A 578 -45.05 -16.25 10.78
CA GLY A 578 -44.74 -15.30 9.70
C GLY A 578 -44.40 -15.89 8.31
N ALA A 579 -45.32 -15.80 7.37
CA ALA A 579 -45.02 -16.03 5.95
C ALA A 579 -44.72 -14.67 5.26
N VAL A 580 -43.50 -14.54 4.72
CA VAL A 580 -43.14 -13.57 3.68
C VAL A 580 -42.68 -14.40 2.48
N ASP A 581 -43.20 -14.11 1.30
CA ASP A 581 -43.09 -14.96 0.11
C ASP A 581 -42.01 -14.41 -0.86
N PRO A 582 -40.86 -15.10 -1.05
CA PRO A 582 -39.72 -14.55 -1.77
C PRO A 582 -39.57 -15.12 -3.19
N ASP A 583 -40.62 -15.03 -4.03
CA ASP A 583 -40.53 -15.47 -5.43
C ASP A 583 -41.29 -14.54 -6.41
N GLY A 584 -40.65 -13.42 -6.78
CA GLY A 584 -41.21 -12.32 -7.58
C GLY A 584 -41.42 -12.62 -9.08
N CYS A 585 -42.01 -13.77 -9.42
CA CYS A 585 -42.18 -14.25 -10.80
C CYS A 585 -43.22 -13.42 -11.59
N THR A 586 -42.80 -12.27 -12.13
CA THR A 586 -43.64 -11.33 -12.89
C THR A 586 -44.12 -11.87 -14.24
N ARG A 587 -45.26 -12.57 -14.25
CA ARG A 587 -46.03 -12.85 -15.46
C ARG A 587 -47.09 -11.76 -15.69
N ARG A 588 -47.12 -11.21 -16.91
CA ARG A 588 -47.97 -10.08 -17.30
C ARG A 588 -49.46 -10.39 -17.13
N CYS A 589 -50.15 -9.58 -16.32
CA CYS A 589 -51.56 -9.24 -16.55
C CYS A 589 -51.62 -7.96 -17.42
N SER A 590 -52.69 -7.75 -18.18
CA SER A 590 -52.82 -6.58 -19.08
C SER A 590 -53.04 -5.28 -18.31
N SER A 591 -52.67 -4.16 -18.92
CA SER A 591 -52.57 -2.82 -18.32
C SER A 591 -53.90 -2.13 -17.95
N ASP A 592 -55.04 -2.72 -18.29
CA ASP A 592 -56.22 -1.91 -18.67
C ASP A 592 -57.32 -1.81 -17.60
N CYS A 593 -57.02 -2.12 -16.32
CA CYS A 593 -57.93 -1.93 -15.19
C CYS A 593 -57.63 -0.65 -14.37
N ALA A 594 -57.58 0.49 -15.04
CA ALA A 594 -57.41 1.79 -14.40
C ALA A 594 -58.66 2.16 -13.56
N GLY A 595 -58.53 2.10 -12.23
CA GLY A 595 -59.57 2.54 -11.28
C GLY A 595 -60.57 1.47 -10.81
N GLN A 596 -60.29 0.18 -11.04
CA GLN A 596 -61.13 -0.95 -10.60
C GLN A 596 -60.35 -1.99 -9.79
N ARG A 597 -61.05 -2.76 -8.94
CA ARG A 597 -60.40 -3.76 -8.07
C ARG A 597 -60.29 -5.11 -8.78
N LEU A 598 -59.07 -5.61 -8.96
CA LEU A 598 -58.82 -6.96 -9.47
C LEU A 598 -59.39 -8.03 -8.54
N VAL A 599 -59.98 -9.07 -9.14
CA VAL A 599 -60.52 -10.25 -8.46
C VAL A 599 -59.78 -11.50 -8.96
N LEU A 600 -59.13 -12.20 -8.04
CA LEU A 600 -58.52 -13.52 -8.26
C LEU A 600 -59.56 -14.60 -7.92
N LYS A 601 -59.63 -15.67 -8.72
CA LYS A 601 -60.50 -16.83 -8.41
C LYS A 601 -59.83 -17.74 -7.38
N ASP A 602 -58.58 -18.04 -7.67
CA ASP A 602 -57.65 -18.84 -6.89
C ASP A 602 -56.27 -18.14 -6.91
N ASN A 603 -55.36 -18.56 -6.05
CA ASN A 603 -54.08 -17.86 -5.78
C ASN A 603 -53.09 -17.76 -6.97
N THR A 604 -53.49 -18.21 -8.18
CA THR A 604 -52.68 -18.21 -9.40
C THR A 604 -53.42 -17.70 -10.65
N THR A 605 -54.69 -17.27 -10.54
CA THR A 605 -55.55 -16.96 -11.70
C THR A 605 -56.47 -15.75 -11.48
N CYS A 606 -56.29 -14.71 -12.29
CA CYS A 606 -57.22 -13.57 -12.38
C CYS A 606 -58.53 -13.99 -13.05
N GLU A 607 -59.67 -13.57 -12.48
CA GLU A 607 -61.00 -13.79 -13.09
C GLU A 607 -61.59 -12.53 -13.73
N GLY A 608 -61.25 -11.34 -13.23
CA GLY A 608 -61.67 -10.07 -13.81
C GLY A 608 -61.37 -8.86 -12.95
N CYS A 609 -61.95 -7.72 -13.32
CA CYS A 609 -61.91 -6.47 -12.56
C CYS A 609 -63.34 -6.08 -12.17
N SER A 610 -63.53 -5.67 -10.91
CA SER A 610 -64.80 -5.18 -10.39
C SER A 610 -64.83 -3.65 -10.37
N SER A 611 -65.92 -3.10 -10.91
CA SER A 611 -66.44 -1.78 -10.52
C SER A 611 -66.68 -1.68 -9.02
#